data_AF-A0A522MFL9-F1
#
_entry.id   AF-A0A522MFL9-F1
#
_cell.length_a   1.000
_cell.length_b   1.000
_cell.length_c   1.000
_cell.angle_alpha   90.00
_cell.angle_beta   90.00
_cell.angle_gamma   90.00
#
_symmetry.space_group_name_H-M   'P 1'
#
loop_
_entity.id
_entity.type
_entity.pdbx_description
1 polymer ?
#
loop_
_entity_poly.entity_id
_entity_poly.type
_entity_poly.pdbx_seq_one_letter_code
_entity_poly.pdbx_strand_id
1 'polypeptide(L)' 'MFSTAKTELRELVQLIAETEWYDATLAAKPDIQPTGVSRAERQRKEHRKLELMNKYELI' A
#
# COMPACT_ATOMS: atom_id res chain seq x y z
N MET A 1 22.25 7.28 -2.21
CA MET A 1 22.22 8.69 -1.73
C MET A 1 21.05 8.86 -0.79
N PHE A 2 21.21 9.58 0.32
CA PHE A 2 20.20 9.78 1.39
C PHE A 2 18.81 10.22 0.89
N SER A 3 18.74 10.88 -0.27
CA SER A 3 17.49 11.31 -0.92
C SER A 3 16.61 10.14 -1.37
N THR A 4 17.18 9.08 -1.94
CA THR A 4 16.42 7.92 -2.42
C THR A 4 15.75 7.20 -1.25
N ALA A 5 16.49 6.99 -0.15
CA ALA A 5 15.95 6.31 1.02
C ALA A 5 14.81 7.10 1.68
N LYS A 6 14.95 8.43 1.77
CA LYS A 6 13.87 9.29 2.28
C LYS A 6 12.63 9.25 1.40
N THR A 7 12.79 9.23 0.08
CA THR A 7 11.67 9.12 -0.86
C THR A 7 10.97 7.78 -0.73
N GLU A 8 11.73 6.69 -0.64
CA GLU A 8 11.20 5.33 -0.48
C GLU A 8 10.49 5.14 0.88
N LEU A 9 11.00 5.72 1.96
CA LEU A 9 10.30 5.70 3.26
C LEU A 9 9.00 6.50 3.21
N ARG A 10 8.98 7.63 2.50
CA ARG A 10 7.74 8.40 2.29
C ARG A 10 6.74 7.61 1.45
N GLU A 11 7.22 6.94 0.40
CA GLU A 11 6.42 6.03 -0.42
C GLU A 11 5.82 4.92 0.44
N LEU A 12 6.62 4.28 1.31
CA LEU A 12 6.14 3.24 2.22
C LEU A 12 5.01 3.73 3.13
N VAL A 13 5.17 4.90 3.76
CA VAL A 13 4.12 5.49 4.61
C VAL A 13 2.84 5.76 3.81
N GLN A 14 2.98 6.25 2.58
CA GLN A 14 1.84 6.50 1.70
C GLN A 14 1.14 5.19 1.30
N LEU A 15 1.89 4.14 0.95
CA LEU A 15 1.34 2.82 0.61
C LEU A 15 0.58 2.18 1.78
N ILE A 16 1.09 2.33 3.01
CA ILE A 16 0.38 1.88 4.22
C ILE A 16 -0.96 2.61 4.33
N ALA A 17 -0.95 3.95 4.30
CA ALA A 17 -2.17 4.74 4.43
C ALA A 17 -3.21 4.41 3.35
N GLU A 18 -2.78 4.29 2.08
CA GLU A 18 -3.69 3.98 0.97
C GLU A 18 -4.27 2.58 1.04
N THR A 19 -3.48 1.57 1.43
CA THR A 19 -3.97 0.18 1.57
C THR A 19 -4.90 0.03 2.77
N GLU A 20 -4.58 0.67 3.91
CA GLU A 20 -5.46 0.69 5.08
C GLU A 20 -6.77 1.41 4.80
N TRP A 21 -6.75 2.55 4.11
CA TRP A 21 -7.98 3.27 3.74
C TRP A 21 -8.86 2.45 2.79
N TYR A 22 -8.25 1.76 1.83
CA TYR A 22 -8.98 0.87 0.94
C TYR A 22 -9.66 -0.25 1.74
N ASP A 23 -8.92 -0.93 2.61
CA ASP A 23 -9.43 -2.05 3.42
C ASP A 23 -10.51 -1.56 4.41
N ALA A 24 -10.31 -0.40 5.03
CA ALA A 24 -11.30 0.24 5.91
C ALA A 24 -12.57 0.65 5.16
N THR A 25 -12.46 1.16 3.93
CA THR A 25 -13.61 1.53 3.09
C THR A 25 -14.46 0.30 2.78
N LEU A 26 -13.84 -0.82 2.42
CA LEU A 26 -14.55 -2.07 2.15
C LEU A 26 -15.17 -2.68 3.41
N ALA A 27 -14.49 -2.58 4.55
CA ALA A 27 -15.04 -3.02 5.83
C ALA A 27 -16.25 -2.18 6.26
N ALA A 28 -16.21 -0.86 6.04
CA ALA A 28 -17.30 0.05 6.38
C ALA A 28 -18.50 -0.04 5.42
N LYS A 29 -18.27 -0.44 4.17
CA LYS A 29 -19.28 -0.53 3.10
C LYS A 29 -19.16 -1.87 2.36
N PRO A 30 -19.63 -2.98 2.97
CA PRO A 30 -19.47 -4.33 2.43
C PRO A 30 -20.29 -4.57 1.14
N ASP A 31 -21.24 -3.70 0.85
CA ASP A 31 -22.02 -3.66 -0.39
C ASP A 31 -21.21 -3.16 -1.60
N ILE A 32 -20.11 -2.44 -1.37
CA ILE A 32 -19.21 -2.02 -2.44
C ILE A 32 -18.43 -3.24 -2.93
N GLN A 33 -18.67 -3.61 -4.19
CA GLN A 33 -17.85 -4.60 -4.87
C GLN A 33 -16.72 -3.89 -5.64
N PRO A 34 -15.45 -3.99 -5.20
CA PRO A 34 -14.36 -3.29 -5.87
C PRO A 34 -14.15 -3.87 -7.27
N THR A 35 -13.96 -2.97 -8.24
CA THR A 35 -13.72 -3.32 -9.63
C THR A 35 -12.42 -4.12 -9.78
N GLY A 36 -12.30 -4.87 -10.88
CA GLY A 36 -11.08 -5.63 -11.17
C GLY A 36 -9.82 -4.76 -11.20
N VAL A 37 -9.93 -3.54 -11.74
CA VAL A 37 -8.85 -2.55 -11.77
C VAL A 37 -8.44 -2.14 -10.35
N SER A 38 -9.41 -1.85 -9.50
CA SER A 38 -9.17 -1.41 -8.12
C SER A 38 -8.50 -2.53 -7.28
N ARG A 39 -8.93 -3.77 -7.45
CA ARG A 39 -8.27 -4.94 -6.82
C ARG A 39 -6.83 -5.12 -7.30
N ALA A 40 -6.60 -5.01 -8.61
CA ALA A 40 -5.27 -5.12 -9.19
C ALA A 40 -4.35 -4.00 -8.68
N GLU A 41 -4.86 -2.78 -8.56
CA GLU A 41 -4.14 -1.65 -7.99
C GLU A 41 -3.76 -1.90 -6.52
N ARG A 42 -4.72 -2.36 -5.69
CA ARG A 42 -4.43 -2.75 -4.31
C ARG A 42 -3.35 -3.82 -4.22
N GLN A 43 -3.40 -4.84 -5.07
CA GLN A 43 -2.38 -5.90 -5.10
C GLN A 43 -0.99 -5.36 -5.46
N ARG A 44 -0.89 -4.45 -6.44
CA ARG A 44 0.39 -3.81 -6.80
C ARG A 44 0.94 -2.99 -5.65
N LYS A 45 0.09 -2.20 -4.98
CA LYS A 45 0.47 -1.39 -3.82
C LYS A 45 0.95 -2.26 -2.66
N GLU A 46 0.26 -3.38 -2.39
CA GLU A 46 0.67 -4.33 -1.38
C GLU A 46 2.03 -4.96 -1.68
N HIS A 47 2.26 -5.37 -2.94
CA HIS A 47 3.53 -5.94 -3.34
C HIS A 47 4.68 -4.94 -3.14
N ARG A 48 4.49 -3.70 -3.61
CA ARG A 48 5.47 -2.62 -3.44
C ARG A 48 5.74 -2.30 -1.97
N LYS A 49 4.70 -2.29 -1.13
CA LYS A 49 4.81 -2.12 0.32
C LYS A 49 5.71 -3.20 0.92
N LEU A 50 5.46 -4.48 0.59
CA LEU A 50 6.25 -5.61 1.08
C LEU A 50 7.70 -5.55 0.60
N GLU A 51 7.95 -5.17 -0.65
CA GLU A 51 9.32 -4.94 -1.16
C GLU A 51 10.08 -3.92 -0.32
N LEU A 52 9.45 -2.77 -0.04
CA LEU A 52 10.05 -1.72 0.76
C LEU A 52 10.26 -2.15 2.21
N MET A 53 9.28 -2.83 2.81
CA MET A 53 9.41 -3.35 4.18
C MET A 53 10.55 -4.35 4.31
N ASN A 54 10.69 -5.27 3.35
CA ASN A 54 11.80 -6.23 3.30
C ASN A 54 13.15 -5.52 3.08
N LYS A 55 13.22 -4.54 2.16
CA LYS A 55 14.44 -3.74 1.90
C LYS A 55 14.95 -3.02 3.15
N TYR A 56 14.04 -2.57 4.02
CA TYR A 56 14.35 -1.86 5.26
C TYR A 56 14.32 -2.76 6.49
N GLU A 57 14.24 -4.08 6.33
CA GLU A 57 14.26 -5.08 7.41
C GLU A 57 13.18 -4.81 8.49
N LEU A 58 12.00 -4.35 8.07
CA LEU A 58 10.88 -4.04 8.95
C LEU A 58 9.99 -5.27 9.24
N ILE A 59 10.24 -6.38 8.55
CA ILE A 59 9.57 -7.70 8.67
C ILE A 59 10.57 -8.82 8.40
#